data_AF-A0A382N788-F1
#
_entry.id   AF-A0A382N788-F1
#
_cell.length_a   1.000
_cell.length_b   1.000
_cell.length_c   1.000
_cell.angle_alpha   90.00
_cell.angle_beta   90.00
_cell.angle_gamma   90.00
#
_symmetry.space_group_name_H-M   'P 1'
#
loop_
_entity.id
_entity.type
_entity.pdbx_description
1 polymer ?
#
loop_
_entity_poly.entity_id
_entity_poly.type
_entity_poly.pdbx_seq_one_letter_code
_entity_poly.pdbx_strand_id
1 'polypeptide(L)' 'LNEHIETLFMMPRASYSFLSSQLVKEIATLGGDVSPFVTPEVKEALAAKLGQAGVN' A
#
# COMPACT_ATOMS: atom_id res chain seq x y z
N LEU A 1 -8.94 -23.11 -18.80
CA LEU A 1 -7.90 -22.91 -17.78
C LEU A 1 -6.59 -23.36 -18.42
N ASN A 2 -5.52 -22.56 -18.39
CA ASN A 2 -4.25 -22.92 -19.03
C ASN A 2 -3.46 -23.87 -18.11
N GLU A 3 -3.15 -25.08 -18.57
CA GLU A 3 -2.51 -26.13 -17.76
C GLU A 3 -1.00 -25.95 -17.58
N HIS A 4 -0.42 -24.89 -18.16
CA HIS A 4 1.00 -24.56 -18.03
C HIS A 4 1.28 -23.48 -16.97
N ILE A 5 0.27 -23.02 -16.23
CA ILE A 5 0.44 -21.99 -15.19
C ILE A 5 0.29 -22.62 -13.80
N GLU A 6 1.35 -22.50 -13.01
CA GLU A 6 1.38 -22.90 -11.60
C GLU A 6 1.25 -21.66 -10.71
N THR A 7 0.36 -21.74 -9.70
CA THR A 7 0.20 -20.67 -8.70
C THR A 7 0.99 -21.01 -7.45
N LEU A 8 1.99 -20.19 -7.13
CA LEU A 8 2.74 -20.31 -5.89
C LEU A 8 2.19 -19.34 -4.84
N PHE A 9 1.89 -19.85 -3.65
CA PHE A 9 1.53 -19.04 -2.49
C PHE A 9 2.75 -18.80 -1.62
N MET A 10 2.94 -17.56 -1.19
CA MET A 10 4.06 -17.16 -0.33
C MET A 10 3.55 -16.46 0.92
N MET A 11 4.22 -16.71 2.04
CA MET A 11 3.91 -16.04 3.31
C MET A 11 4.68 -14.71 3.41
N PRO A 12 4.03 -13.62 3.82
CA PRO A 12 4.73 -12.39 4.14
C PRO A 12 5.58 -12.55 5.40
N ARG A 13 6.54 -11.65 5.60
CA ARG A 13 7.21 -11.51 6.91
C ARG A 13 6.16 -11.14 7.96
N ALA A 14 6.26 -11.72 9.17
CA ALA A 14 5.32 -11.51 10.27
C ALA A 14 5.01 -10.03 10.58
N SER A 15 6.00 -9.15 10.41
CA SER A 15 5.86 -7.70 10.62
C SER A 15 4.94 -7.00 9.62
N TYR A 16 4.57 -7.65 8.51
CA TYR A 16 3.71 -7.08 7.47
C TYR A 16 2.40 -7.85 7.30
N SER A 17 2.18 -8.91 8.08
CA SER A 17 0.98 -9.76 7.99
C SER A 17 -0.32 -9.02 8.33
N PHE A 18 -0.24 -7.89 9.03
CA PHE A 18 -1.39 -7.06 9.39
C PHE A 18 -1.69 -5.94 8.37
N LEU A 19 -0.80 -5.71 7.40
CA LEU A 19 -0.96 -4.63 6.44
C LEU A 19 -1.95 -5.02 5.33
N SER A 20 -2.85 -4.10 5.02
CA SER A 20 -3.73 -4.18 3.85
C SER A 20 -3.73 -2.84 3.11
N SER A 21 -3.91 -2.87 1.79
CA SER A 21 -4.00 -1.64 1.00
C SER A 21 -5.20 -0.79 1.39
N GLN A 22 -6.28 -1.39 1.92
CA GLN A 22 -7.44 -0.65 2.40
C GLN A 22 -7.08 0.20 3.62
N LEU A 23 -6.42 -0.39 4.62
CA LEU A 23 -5.96 0.32 5.82
C LEU A 23 -5.06 1.51 5.47
N VAL A 24 -4.06 1.29 4.61
CA VAL A 24 -3.13 2.36 4.19
C VAL A 24 -3.86 3.50 3.48
N LYS A 25 -4.80 3.17 2.59
CA LYS A 25 -5.61 4.19 1.88
C LYS A 25 -6.53 4.97 2.82
N GLU A 26 -7.11 4.32 3.82
CA GLU A 26 -7.93 4.99 4.83
C GLU A 26 -7.11 5.99 5.65
N ILE A 27 -5.94 5.59 6.15
CA ILE A 27 -5.02 6.48 6.88
C ILE A 27 -4.67 7.70 6.02
N ALA A 28 -4.25 7.48 4.76
CA ALA A 28 -3.90 8.57 3.86
C ALA A 28 -5.11 9.48 3.56
N THR A 29 -6.31 8.93 3.36
CA THR A 29 -7.53 9.72 3.10
C THR A 29 -7.90 10.62 4.28
N LEU A 30 -7.60 10.17 5.50
CA LEU A 30 -7.79 10.95 6.73
C LEU A 30 -6.64 11.93 7.02
N GLY A 31 -5.62 12.01 6.16
CA GLY A 31 -4.46 12.89 6.32
C GLY A 31 -3.39 12.36 7.28
N GLY A 32 -3.41 11.08 7.62
CA GLY A 32 -2.37 10.44 8.43
C GLY A 32 -1.11 10.11 7.62
N ASP A 33 0.05 10.06 8.29
CA ASP A 33 1.30 9.65 7.65
C ASP A 33 1.33 8.15 7.37
N VAL A 34 1.62 7.80 6.11
CA VAL A 34 1.74 6.41 5.64
C VAL A 34 3.17 6.01 5.31
N SER A 35 4.15 6.92 5.48
CA SER A 35 5.58 6.65 5.20
C SER A 35 6.16 5.38 5.86
N PRO A 36 5.70 4.92 7.04
CA PRO A 36 6.20 3.66 7.63
C PRO A 36 5.73 2.40 6.90
N PHE A 37 4.71 2.51 6.06
CA PHE A 37 4.02 1.36 5.44
C PHE A 37 4.24 1.26 3.93
N VAL A 38 4.75 2.32 3.29
CA VAL A 38 4.91 2.41 1.84
C VAL A 38 6.26 3.01 1.47
N THR A 39 6.72 2.72 0.25
CA THR A 39 7.92 3.36 -0.30
C THR A 39 7.62 4.82 -0.69
N PRO A 40 8.65 5.68 -0.82
CA PRO A 40 8.46 7.10 -1.16
C PRO A 40 7.65 7.32 -2.44
N GLU A 41 7.88 6.49 -3.47
CA GLU A 41 7.20 6.59 -4.77
C GLU A 41 5.69 6.33 -4.62
N VAL A 42 5.32 5.40 -3.73
CA VAL A 42 3.92 5.08 -3.43
C VAL A 42 3.28 6.21 -2.62
N LYS A 43 4.00 6.82 -1.67
CA LYS A 43 3.52 7.99 -0.92
C LYS A 43 3.18 9.15 -1.85
N GLU A 44 4.07 9.47 -2.79
CA GLU A 44 3.86 10.52 -3.79
C GLU A 44 2.65 10.23 -4.68
N ALA A 45 2.55 8.99 -5.18
CA ALA A 45 1.42 8.56 -6.00
C ALA A 45 0.07 8.62 -5.24
N LEU A 46 0.06 8.26 -3.95
CA LEU A 46 -1.12 8.39 -3.10
C LEU A 46 -1.50 9.85 -2.88
N ALA A 47 -0.53 10.72 -2.58
CA ALA A 47 -0.77 12.14 -2.37
C ALA A 47 -1.34 12.81 -3.63
N ALA A 48 -0.78 12.51 -4.80
CA ALA A 48 -1.28 12.99 -6.08
C ALA A 48 -2.71 12.49 -6.36
N LYS A 49 -2.99 11.21 -6.08
CA LYS A 49 -4.32 10.60 -6.29
C LYS A 49 -5.39 11.19 -5.38
N LEU A 50 -5.05 11.53 -4.13
CA LEU A 50 -5.98 12.07 -3.15
C LEU A 50 -6.12 13.60 -3.24
N GLY A 51 -5.43 14.26 -4.17
CA GLY A 51 -5.42 15.72 -4.25
C GLY A 51 -4.70 16.39 -3.06
N GLN A 52 -3.89 15.64 -2.32
CA GLN A 52 -3.11 16.09 -1.17
C GLN A 52 -1.71 16.54 -1.58
N ALA A 53 -1.56 17.09 -2.79
CA ALA A 53 -0.32 17.68 -3.27
C ALA A 53 0.02 18.94 -2.44
N GLY A 54 0.57 18.74 -1.24
CA GLY A 54 0.99 19.83 -0.36
C GLY A 54 0.66 19.71 1.13
N VAL A 55 0.36 18.53 1.68
CA VAL A 55 0.33 18.37 3.14
C VAL A 55 1.70 17.84 3.59
N ASN A 56 2.42 18.73 4.29
CA ASN A 56 3.76 18.58 4.84
C ASN A 56 4.01 17.25 5.56
#